data_AF-A0A7W1DDT9-F1
#
_entry.id   AF-A0A7W1DDT9-F1
#
_cell.length_a   1.000
_cell.length_b   1.000
_cell.length_c   1.000
_cell.angle_alpha   90.00
_cell.angle_beta   90.00
_cell.angle_gamma   90.00
#
_symmetry.space_group_name_H-M   'P 1'
#
loop_
_entity.id
_entity.type
_entity.pdbx_description
1 polymer ?
#
loop_
_entity_poly.entity_id
_entity_poly.type
_entity_poly.pdbx_seq_one_letter_code
_entity_poly.pdbx_strand_id
1 'polypeptide(L)'
;MSTETVPTKAEPAFGISNLEVKDEDLPEFRDMQFAEINQLALDHPGANDLEYRTRRDYIASLSKRFREDPEHQIIDVEYTPEEQQVWHIVATKLEEIQAKRASSLYLEAKKKLRNSTERIPQLSEMNRRLGELTGFRLAPIEGLVETRGFLSWLAYRTMLCTQYIRHTSRPEYTPEPDIVHESIGH
;
A
#
# COMPACT_ATOMS: atom_id res chain seq x y z
N MET A 1 28.86 -32.12 25.47
CA MET A 1 28.27 -31.48 24.28
C MET A 1 26.89 -32.07 24.09
N SER A 2 25.86 -31.43 24.63
CA SER A 2 24.47 -31.85 24.46
C SER A 2 23.82 -30.83 23.54
N THR A 3 23.56 -31.22 22.30
CA THR A 3 22.81 -30.41 21.34
C THR A 3 21.32 -30.56 21.64
N GLU A 4 20.76 -29.60 22.38
CA GLU A 4 19.30 -29.45 22.46
C GLU A 4 18.80 -28.92 21.10
N THR A 5 18.07 -29.77 20.38
CA THR A 5 17.29 -29.37 19.24
C THR A 5 16.08 -28.57 19.73
N VAL A 6 16.06 -27.27 19.41
CA VAL A 6 14.91 -26.40 19.64
C VAL A 6 13.72 -26.93 18.83
N PRO A 7 12.53 -27.17 19.42
CA PRO A 7 11.38 -27.60 18.66
C PRO A 7 10.91 -26.46 17.75
N THR A 8 10.89 -26.73 16.44
CA THR A 8 10.25 -25.87 15.44
C THR A 8 8.79 -25.69 15.84
N LYS A 9 8.34 -24.44 16.08
CA LYS A 9 6.93 -24.14 16.35
C LYS A 9 6.10 -24.70 15.19
N ALA A 10 5.26 -25.69 15.49
CA ALA A 10 4.27 -26.19 14.55
C ALA A 10 3.35 -25.02 14.17
N GLU A 11 3.33 -24.67 12.89
CA GLU A 11 2.31 -23.77 12.36
C GLU A 11 0.93 -24.38 12.62
N PRO A 12 -0.06 -23.58 13.07
CA PRO A 12 -1.39 -24.11 13.30
C PRO A 12 -1.97 -24.62 11.97
N ALA A 13 -2.38 -25.88 11.95
CA ALA A 13 -2.99 -26.56 10.81
C ALA A 13 -4.43 -26.06 10.56
N PHE A 14 -4.58 -24.78 10.23
CA PHE A 14 -5.77 -24.30 9.54
C PHE A 14 -5.48 -24.38 8.04
N GLY A 15 -6.09 -25.36 7.37
CA GLY A 15 -6.11 -25.41 5.91
C GLY A 15 -6.93 -24.24 5.38
N ILE A 16 -6.27 -23.10 5.17
CA ILE A 16 -6.85 -21.91 4.56
C ILE A 16 -6.86 -22.18 3.05
N SER A 17 -7.98 -22.64 2.51
CA SER A 17 -8.08 -23.04 1.09
C SER A 17 -7.84 -21.89 0.10
N ASN A 18 -7.94 -20.64 0.56
CA ASN A 18 -7.57 -19.43 -0.18
C ASN A 18 -6.08 -19.04 -0.03
N LEU A 19 -5.21 -19.97 0.37
CA LEU A 19 -3.76 -19.81 0.21
C LEU A 19 -3.35 -19.81 -1.27
N GLU A 20 -4.08 -20.51 -2.12
CA GLU A 20 -3.82 -20.61 -3.56
C GLU A 20 -4.93 -19.89 -4.35
N VAL A 21 -4.79 -18.58 -4.53
CA VAL A 21 -5.70 -17.75 -5.35
C VAL A 21 -5.09 -17.52 -6.73
N LYS A 22 -5.76 -18.02 -7.77
CA LYS A 22 -5.37 -17.80 -9.17
C LYS A 22 -5.94 -16.48 -9.68
N ASP A 23 -5.38 -15.98 -10.77
CA ASP A 23 -5.86 -14.73 -11.38
C ASP A 23 -7.31 -14.87 -11.89
N GLU A 24 -7.70 -16.08 -12.31
CA GLU A 24 -9.06 -16.44 -12.72
C GLU A 24 -10.10 -16.39 -11.58
N ASP A 25 -9.64 -16.47 -10.32
CA ASP A 25 -10.51 -16.43 -9.15
C ASP A 25 -10.82 -14.98 -8.70
N LEU A 26 -10.12 -13.99 -9.26
CA LEU A 26 -10.27 -12.60 -8.87
C LEU A 26 -11.64 -12.06 -9.36
N PRO A 27 -12.42 -11.40 -8.49
CA PRO A 27 -13.57 -10.63 -8.93
C PRO A 27 -13.15 -9.56 -9.95
N GLU A 28 -14.07 -9.15 -10.82
CA GLU A 28 -13.82 -7.96 -11.63
C GLU A 28 -13.68 -6.74 -10.69
N PHE A 29 -12.65 -5.91 -10.91
CA PHE A 29 -12.46 -4.69 -10.12
C PHE A 29 -13.59 -3.66 -10.33
N ARG A 30 -14.52 -3.89 -11.27
CA ARG A 30 -15.53 -2.93 -11.71
C ARG A 30 -16.61 -2.59 -10.68
N ASP A 31 -16.93 -3.51 -9.76
CA ASP A 31 -18.06 -3.37 -8.82
C ASP A 31 -17.69 -2.76 -7.46
N MET A 32 -16.51 -2.12 -7.36
CA MET A 32 -16.05 -1.51 -6.11
C MET A 32 -16.78 -0.20 -5.80
N GLN A 33 -17.35 -0.10 -4.59
CA GLN A 33 -17.94 1.13 -4.07
C GLN A 33 -16.86 1.94 -3.32
N PHE A 34 -16.62 3.18 -3.77
CA PHE A 34 -15.67 4.10 -3.16
C PHE A 34 -16.43 5.17 -2.36
N ALA A 35 -15.87 5.58 -1.22
CA ALA A 35 -16.28 6.82 -0.58
C ALA A 35 -15.92 8.01 -1.49
N GLU A 36 -16.65 9.12 -1.41
CA GLU A 36 -16.36 10.30 -2.25
C GLU A 36 -14.98 10.90 -1.91
N ILE A 37 -14.00 10.70 -2.79
CA ILE A 37 -12.59 11.10 -2.56
C ILE A 37 -12.33 12.57 -2.93
N ASN A 38 -13.19 13.19 -3.73
CA ASN A 38 -12.98 14.57 -4.20
C ASN A 38 -13.35 15.62 -3.14
N GLN A 39 -13.89 15.18 -1.99
CA GLN A 39 -14.27 16.03 -0.87
C GLN A 39 -13.37 15.75 0.33
N LEU A 40 -12.32 16.57 0.46
CA LEU A 40 -11.49 16.58 1.66
C LEU A 40 -12.23 17.29 2.79
N ALA A 41 -12.14 16.75 4.01
CA ALA A 41 -12.67 17.42 5.20
C ALA A 41 -12.07 18.82 5.36
N LEU A 42 -12.81 19.77 5.96
CA LEU A 42 -12.38 21.17 6.09
C LEU A 42 -11.04 21.35 6.82
N ASP A 43 -10.72 20.43 7.73
CA ASP A 43 -9.48 20.41 8.51
C ASP A 43 -8.34 19.63 7.82
N HIS A 44 -8.60 19.02 6.67
CA HIS A 44 -7.58 18.35 5.87
C HIS A 44 -6.52 19.37 5.40
N PRO A 45 -5.20 19.09 5.54
CA PRO A 45 -4.16 20.06 5.18
C PRO A 45 -4.23 20.57 3.72
N GLY A 46 -4.64 19.69 2.81
CA GLY A 46 -4.86 19.99 1.39
C GLY A 46 -6.28 20.46 1.00
N ALA A 47 -7.21 20.70 1.95
CA ALA A 47 -8.59 21.04 1.62
C ALA A 47 -8.74 22.30 0.74
N ASN A 48 -7.92 23.30 1.03
CA ASN A 48 -7.90 24.59 0.35
C ASN A 48 -6.77 24.72 -0.69
N ASP A 49 -6.09 23.61 -0.99
CA ASP A 49 -4.98 23.56 -1.95
C ASP A 49 -5.48 22.95 -3.27
N LEU A 50 -5.74 23.80 -4.25
CA LEU A 50 -6.28 23.37 -5.55
C LEU A 50 -5.27 22.53 -6.34
N GLU A 51 -3.97 22.79 -6.20
CA GLU A 51 -2.92 22.04 -6.88
C GLU A 51 -2.85 20.62 -6.30
N TYR A 52 -2.86 20.49 -4.98
CA TYR A 52 -2.90 19.20 -4.31
C TYR A 52 -4.15 18.39 -4.69
N ARG A 53 -5.32 19.03 -4.76
CA ARG A 53 -6.57 18.36 -5.18
C ARG A 53 -6.51 17.89 -6.63
N THR A 54 -6.01 18.74 -7.53
CA THR A 54 -5.82 18.38 -8.94
C THR A 54 -4.83 17.21 -9.08
N ARG A 55 -3.78 17.21 -8.27
CA ARG A 55 -2.79 16.13 -8.21
C ARG A 55 -3.40 14.81 -7.72
N ARG A 56 -4.26 14.87 -6.70
CA ARG A 56 -5.03 13.72 -6.18
C ARG A 56 -5.96 13.14 -7.24
N ASP A 57 -6.70 14.00 -7.94
CA ASP A 57 -7.62 13.59 -9.01
C ASP A 57 -6.85 12.92 -10.16
N TYR A 58 -5.68 13.44 -10.51
CA TYR A 58 -4.80 12.81 -11.50
C TYR A 58 -4.40 11.39 -11.08
N ILE A 59 -3.90 11.20 -9.86
CA ILE A 59 -3.48 9.88 -9.37
C ILE A 59 -4.68 8.93 -9.27
N ALA A 60 -5.84 9.40 -8.80
CA ALA A 60 -7.07 8.61 -8.79
C ALA A 60 -7.50 8.16 -10.20
N SER A 61 -7.29 9.01 -11.22
CA SER A 61 -7.57 8.63 -12.62
C SER A 61 -6.69 7.47 -13.10
N LEU A 62 -5.47 7.32 -12.59
CA LEU A 62 -4.59 6.18 -12.90
C LEU A 62 -5.12 4.89 -12.26
N SER A 63 -5.57 4.95 -11.01
CA SER A 63 -6.24 3.82 -10.33
C SER A 63 -7.52 3.40 -11.07
N LYS A 64 -8.31 4.37 -11.55
CA LYS A 64 -9.49 4.10 -12.37
C LYS A 64 -9.13 3.38 -13.67
N ARG A 65 -8.05 3.80 -14.33
CA ARG A 65 -7.57 3.12 -15.56
C ARG A 65 -7.12 1.68 -15.29
N PHE A 66 -6.46 1.39 -14.17
CA PHE A 66 -6.16 0.01 -13.76
C PHE A 66 -7.43 -0.85 -13.66
N ARG A 67 -8.49 -0.28 -13.07
CA ARG A 67 -9.77 -0.98 -12.89
C ARG A 67 -10.52 -1.21 -14.21
N GLU A 68 -10.39 -0.29 -15.16
CA GLU A 68 -11.03 -0.37 -16.48
C GLU A 68 -10.22 -1.17 -17.51
N ASP A 69 -8.91 -1.33 -17.29
CA ASP A 69 -8.01 -2.13 -18.13
C ASP A 69 -8.32 -3.64 -17.97
N PRO A 70 -8.62 -4.37 -19.07
CA PRO A 70 -8.83 -5.81 -19.03
C PRO A 70 -7.66 -6.61 -18.45
N GLU A 71 -6.43 -6.11 -18.59
CA GLU A 71 -5.21 -6.75 -18.08
C GLU A 71 -4.84 -6.27 -16.67
N HIS A 72 -5.60 -5.34 -16.10
CA HIS A 72 -5.39 -4.76 -14.77
C HIS A 72 -3.92 -4.34 -14.56
N GLN A 73 -3.33 -3.63 -15.52
CA GLN A 73 -1.95 -3.16 -15.38
C GLN A 73 -1.87 -1.98 -14.42
N ILE A 74 -1.03 -2.11 -13.39
CA ILE A 74 -0.75 -1.02 -12.44
C ILE A 74 0.07 0.04 -13.17
N ILE A 75 -0.45 1.26 -13.22
CA ILE A 75 0.19 2.39 -13.88
C ILE A 75 1.09 3.12 -12.90
N ASP A 76 2.37 3.24 -13.25
CA ASP A 76 3.35 3.99 -12.48
C ASP A 76 3.01 5.48 -12.41
N VAL A 77 3.28 6.08 -11.26
CA VAL A 77 3.05 7.50 -11.01
C VAL A 77 4.35 8.27 -11.20
N GLU A 78 4.32 9.30 -12.04
CA GLU A 78 5.42 10.27 -12.14
C GLU A 78 5.36 11.23 -10.96
N TYR A 79 5.96 10.85 -9.82
CA TYR A 79 5.99 11.66 -8.61
C TYR A 79 6.84 12.93 -8.77
N THR A 80 6.35 14.06 -8.28
CA THR A 80 7.06 15.35 -8.36
C THR A 80 8.23 15.40 -7.38
N PRO A 81 9.22 16.28 -7.58
CA PRO A 81 10.31 16.48 -6.62
C PRO A 81 9.82 16.79 -5.19
N GLU A 82 8.73 17.54 -5.05
CA GLU A 82 8.12 17.87 -3.76
C GLU A 82 7.53 16.62 -3.09
N GLU A 83 6.86 15.76 -3.85
CA GLU A 83 6.34 14.48 -3.34
C GLU A 83 7.50 13.56 -2.91
N GLN A 84 8.56 13.46 -3.72
CA GLN A 84 9.77 12.71 -3.36
C GLN A 84 10.43 13.25 -2.08
N GLN A 85 10.42 14.57 -1.88
CA GLN A 85 10.96 15.18 -0.68
C GLN A 85 10.14 14.84 0.56
N VAL A 86 8.79 14.84 0.46
CA VAL A 86 7.92 14.41 1.57
C VAL A 86 8.19 12.96 1.94
N TRP A 87 8.30 12.08 0.94
CA TRP A 87 8.68 10.69 1.15
C TRP A 87 10.00 10.56 1.91
N HIS A 88 11.05 11.24 1.43
CA HIS A 88 12.37 11.15 2.02
C HIS A 88 12.36 11.57 3.50
N ILE A 89 11.67 12.67 3.83
CA ILE A 89 11.52 13.15 5.21
C ILE A 89 10.86 12.08 6.08
N VAL A 90 9.72 11.55 5.65
CA VAL A 90 8.92 10.61 6.46
C VAL A 90 9.60 9.25 6.57
N ALA A 91 10.08 8.70 5.46
CA ALA A 91 10.74 7.40 5.41
C ALA A 91 12.01 7.37 6.26
N THR A 92 12.83 8.42 6.20
CA THR A 92 14.07 8.53 7.00
C THR A 92 13.74 8.56 8.50
N LYS A 93 12.76 9.37 8.91
CA LYS A 93 12.35 9.44 10.32
C LYS A 93 11.78 8.10 10.81
N LEU A 94 11.01 7.41 9.98
CA LEU A 94 10.46 6.10 10.31
C LEU A 94 11.53 5.02 10.38
N GLU A 95 12.57 5.05 9.54
CA GLU A 95 13.71 4.11 9.60
C GLU A 95 14.34 4.09 10.99
N GLU A 96 14.64 5.27 11.55
CA GLU A 96 15.28 5.41 12.85
C GLU A 96 14.41 4.89 14.00
N ILE A 97 13.10 5.06 13.90
CA ILE A 97 12.13 4.61 14.90
C ILE A 97 11.94 3.09 14.80
N GLN A 98 11.79 2.57 13.58
CA GLN A 98 11.56 1.15 13.32
C GLN A 98 12.74 0.30 13.79
N ALA A 99 13.97 0.76 13.61
CA ALA A 99 15.17 0.08 14.12
C ALA A 99 15.12 -0.16 15.65
N LYS A 100 14.38 0.67 16.40
CA LYS A 100 14.28 0.60 17.86
C LYS A 100 12.97 -0.04 18.34
N ARG A 101 11.92 -0.05 17.53
CA ARG A 101 10.53 -0.32 17.98
C ARG A 101 9.79 -1.36 17.15
N ALA A 102 10.15 -1.58 15.90
CA ALA A 102 9.44 -2.54 15.05
C ALA A 102 9.76 -3.98 15.46
N SER A 103 8.82 -4.89 15.17
CA SER A 103 9.04 -6.32 15.40
C SER A 103 10.14 -6.85 14.47
N SER A 104 10.83 -7.91 14.88
CA SER A 104 11.83 -8.58 14.02
C SER A 104 11.21 -9.06 12.71
N LEU A 105 9.96 -9.54 12.77
CA LEU A 105 9.22 -10.03 11.60
C LEU A 105 9.02 -8.92 10.56
N TYR A 106 8.68 -7.71 11.00
CA TYR A 106 8.57 -6.53 10.13
C TYR A 106 9.93 -6.16 9.53
N LEU A 107 10.99 -6.09 10.34
CA LEU A 107 12.32 -5.70 9.87
C LEU A 107 12.89 -6.70 8.84
N GLU A 108 12.64 -7.99 9.04
CA GLU A 108 12.99 -9.03 8.07
C GLU A 108 12.21 -8.91 6.76
N ALA A 109 10.89 -8.68 6.84
CA ALA A 109 10.04 -8.48 5.66
C ALA A 109 10.47 -7.24 4.87
N LYS A 110 10.69 -6.11 5.55
CA LYS A 110 11.19 -4.86 4.96
C LYS A 110 12.50 -5.07 4.20
N LYS A 111 13.44 -5.82 4.78
CA LYS A 111 14.72 -6.15 4.12
C LYS A 111 14.52 -7.00 2.86
N LYS A 112 13.58 -7.95 2.86
CA LYS A 112 13.25 -8.79 1.69
C LYS A 112 12.57 -7.99 0.58
N LEU A 113 11.66 -7.08 0.94
CA LEU A 113 10.95 -6.20 0.02
C LEU A 113 11.85 -5.11 -0.60
N ARG A 114 13.01 -4.82 0.01
CA ARG A 114 14.02 -3.86 -0.48
C ARG A 114 13.42 -2.47 -0.72
N ASN A 115 12.63 -1.99 0.23
CA ASN A 115 12.05 -0.64 0.19
C ASN A 115 13.17 0.40 0.36
N SER A 116 13.15 1.45 -0.45
CA SER A 116 14.14 2.52 -0.44
C SER A 116 13.58 3.76 0.25
N THR A 117 14.40 4.42 1.05
CA THR A 117 14.10 5.76 1.62
C THR A 117 14.40 6.89 0.63
N GLU A 118 15.05 6.60 -0.50
CA GLU A 118 15.53 7.61 -1.46
C GLU A 118 14.47 8.04 -2.47
N ARG A 119 13.49 7.17 -2.76
CA ARG A 119 12.39 7.48 -3.68
C ARG A 119 11.12 6.76 -3.28
N ILE A 120 9.98 7.34 -3.62
CA ILE A 120 8.69 6.66 -3.54
C ILE A 120 8.74 5.38 -4.39
N PRO A 121 8.40 4.21 -3.82
CA PRO A 121 8.32 2.97 -4.58
C PRO A 121 7.10 3.02 -5.53
N GLN A 122 7.26 2.43 -6.71
CA GLN A 122 6.11 2.24 -7.60
C GLN A 122 5.27 1.07 -7.10
N LEU A 123 3.94 1.20 -7.17
CA LEU A 123 3.04 0.13 -6.72
C LEU A 123 3.22 -1.14 -7.58
N SER A 124 3.51 -0.99 -8.88
CA SER A 124 3.83 -2.09 -9.79
C SER A 124 5.06 -2.91 -9.33
N GLU A 125 6.12 -2.21 -8.90
CA GLU A 125 7.35 -2.81 -8.38
C GLU A 125 7.10 -3.54 -7.06
N MET A 126 6.33 -2.91 -6.15
CA MET A 126 5.95 -3.53 -4.88
C MET A 126 5.06 -4.75 -5.10
N ASN A 127 4.08 -4.66 -5.99
CA ASN A 127 3.18 -5.76 -6.34
C ASN A 127 3.95 -6.99 -6.84
N ARG A 128 4.88 -6.78 -7.79
CA ARG A 128 5.72 -7.88 -8.30
C ARG A 128 6.52 -8.56 -7.18
N ARG A 129 7.21 -7.77 -6.36
CA ARG A 129 8.04 -8.32 -5.27
C ARG A 129 7.20 -9.03 -4.21
N LEU A 130 6.07 -8.46 -3.82
CA LEU A 130 5.16 -9.06 -2.85
C LEU A 130 4.58 -10.37 -3.38
N GLY A 131 4.19 -10.40 -4.65
CA GLY A 131 3.71 -11.58 -5.36
C GLY A 131 4.75 -12.70 -5.38
N GLU A 132 6.00 -12.39 -5.74
CA GLU A 132 7.11 -13.37 -5.74
C GLU A 132 7.39 -13.95 -4.35
N LEU A 133 7.27 -13.14 -3.29
CA LEU A 133 7.61 -13.55 -1.93
C LEU A 133 6.49 -14.29 -1.21
N THR A 134 5.23 -13.96 -1.51
CA THR A 134 4.08 -14.35 -0.67
C THR A 134 2.83 -14.74 -1.44
N GLY A 135 2.77 -14.50 -2.75
CA GLY A 135 1.54 -14.63 -3.53
C GLY A 135 0.45 -13.61 -3.17
N PHE A 136 0.75 -12.58 -2.36
CA PHE A 136 -0.14 -11.42 -2.20
C PHE A 136 0.02 -10.46 -3.39
N ARG A 137 -1.09 -9.79 -3.73
CA ARG A 137 -1.19 -8.78 -4.78
C ARG A 137 -1.53 -7.43 -4.19
N LEU A 138 -1.15 -6.37 -4.88
CA LEU A 138 -1.58 -5.00 -4.62
C LEU A 138 -2.46 -4.55 -5.77
N ALA A 139 -3.54 -3.83 -5.46
CA ALA A 139 -4.41 -3.22 -6.45
C ALA A 139 -4.61 -1.74 -6.12
N PRO A 140 -4.30 -0.81 -7.04
CA PRO A 140 -4.49 0.62 -6.80
C PRO A 140 -5.98 0.94 -6.70
N ILE A 141 -6.34 1.72 -5.68
CA ILE A 141 -7.69 2.27 -5.52
C ILE A 141 -7.67 3.78 -5.67
N GLU A 142 -8.82 4.33 -6.09
CA GLU A 142 -8.99 5.78 -6.25
C GLU A 142 -8.91 6.51 -4.89
N GLY A 143 -9.22 5.80 -3.80
CA GLY A 143 -9.11 6.27 -2.42
C GLY A 143 -9.91 5.37 -1.49
N LEU A 144 -10.55 5.92 -0.45
CA LEU A 144 -11.19 5.11 0.59
C LEU A 144 -12.33 4.23 0.05
N VAL A 145 -12.26 2.94 0.35
CA VAL A 145 -13.32 1.96 0.07
C VAL A 145 -14.07 1.61 1.34
N GLU A 146 -15.31 1.18 1.21
CA GLU A 146 -16.09 0.67 2.34
C GLU A 146 -15.40 -0.55 2.97
N THR A 147 -15.47 -0.68 4.30
CA THR A 147 -14.69 -1.66 5.07
C THR A 147 -14.96 -3.10 4.65
N ARG A 148 -16.22 -3.48 4.44
CA ARG A 148 -16.55 -4.82 3.92
C ARG A 148 -16.00 -5.01 2.51
N GLY A 149 -16.08 -4.00 1.65
CA GLY A 149 -15.41 -3.99 0.34
C GLY A 149 -13.92 -4.29 0.46
N PHE A 150 -13.20 -3.54 1.30
CA PHE A 150 -11.77 -3.73 1.55
C PHE A 150 -11.43 -5.13 2.07
N LEU A 151 -12.10 -5.57 3.14
CA LEU A 151 -11.80 -6.86 3.78
C LEU A 151 -12.12 -8.05 2.86
N SER A 152 -13.08 -7.91 1.95
CA SER A 152 -13.42 -8.96 0.99
C SER A 152 -12.26 -9.24 0.02
N TRP A 153 -11.49 -8.23 -0.36
CA TRP A 153 -10.32 -8.40 -1.24
C TRP A 153 -9.13 -9.11 -0.56
N LEU A 154 -9.02 -8.99 0.77
CA LEU A 154 -8.01 -9.74 1.52
C LEU A 154 -8.24 -11.25 1.45
N ALA A 155 -9.48 -11.71 1.26
CA ALA A 155 -9.78 -13.13 1.03
C ALA A 155 -9.13 -13.66 -0.25
N TYR A 156 -8.94 -12.79 -1.24
CA TYR A 156 -8.25 -13.07 -2.50
C TYR A 156 -6.74 -12.79 -2.46
N ARG A 157 -6.18 -12.53 -1.26
CA ARG A 157 -4.80 -12.11 -1.07
C ARG A 157 -4.45 -10.84 -1.84
N THR A 158 -5.43 -9.94 -2.00
CA THR A 158 -5.26 -8.66 -2.70
C THR A 158 -5.43 -7.53 -1.70
N MET A 159 -4.38 -6.77 -1.48
CA MET A 159 -4.40 -5.54 -0.69
C MET A 159 -4.75 -4.37 -1.61
N LEU A 160 -5.76 -3.59 -1.24
CA LEU A 160 -6.12 -2.39 -1.95
C LEU A 160 -5.25 -1.23 -1.43
N CYS A 161 -4.58 -0.49 -2.32
CA CYS A 161 -3.59 0.51 -1.94
C CYS A 161 -3.85 1.87 -2.61
N THR A 162 -3.67 2.93 -1.85
CA THR A 162 -3.60 4.29 -2.40
C THR A 162 -2.21 4.56 -3.00
N GLN A 163 -2.14 5.47 -3.99
CA GLN A 163 -0.87 5.87 -4.62
C GLN A 163 -0.49 7.33 -4.39
N TYR A 164 -1.39 8.15 -3.87
CA TYR A 164 -1.06 9.55 -3.58
C TYR A 164 -0.24 9.67 -2.30
N ILE A 165 0.50 10.76 -2.15
CA ILE A 165 1.22 11.09 -0.92
C ILE A 165 0.50 12.18 -0.13
N ARG A 166 0.65 12.15 1.20
CA ARG A 166 0.16 13.19 2.11
C ARG A 166 0.66 14.59 1.73
N HIS A 167 -0.07 15.59 2.20
CA HIS A 167 0.24 17.00 1.92
C HIS A 167 1.58 17.45 2.52
N THR A 168 2.31 18.27 1.76
CA THR A 168 3.66 18.76 2.09
C THR A 168 3.71 19.66 3.33
N SER A 169 2.61 20.32 3.71
CA SER A 169 2.56 21.20 4.89
C SER A 169 2.59 20.46 6.22
N ARG A 170 2.23 19.16 6.23
CA ARG A 170 2.20 18.31 7.42
C ARG A 170 2.74 16.90 7.11
N PRO A 171 4.03 16.74 6.76
CA PRO A 171 4.57 15.44 6.36
C PRO A 171 4.45 14.37 7.47
N GLU A 172 4.45 14.79 8.73
CA GLU A 172 4.35 13.86 9.88
C GLU A 172 2.91 13.41 10.20
N TYR A 173 1.89 13.93 9.49
CA TYR A 173 0.49 13.66 9.78
C TYR A 173 -0.35 13.55 8.50
N THR A 174 -1.22 12.55 8.46
CA THR A 174 -2.27 12.43 7.44
C THR A 174 -3.54 11.88 8.08
N PRO A 175 -4.73 12.41 7.74
CA PRO A 175 -6.01 11.88 8.21
C PRO A 175 -6.50 10.68 7.39
N GLU A 176 -5.84 10.35 6.29
CA GLU A 176 -6.21 9.28 5.37
C GLU A 176 -4.97 8.45 4.96
N PRO A 177 -5.15 7.18 4.56
CA PRO A 177 -4.04 6.33 4.13
C PRO A 177 -3.46 6.86 2.82
N ASP A 178 -2.14 7.08 2.81
CA ASP A 178 -1.37 7.50 1.65
C ASP A 178 -0.30 6.46 1.31
N ILE A 179 0.45 6.64 0.21
CA ILE A 179 1.47 5.68 -0.23
C ILE A 179 2.52 5.36 0.85
N VAL A 180 2.79 6.29 1.78
CA VAL A 180 3.67 6.02 2.94
C VAL A 180 3.02 5.01 3.87
N HIS A 181 1.74 5.18 4.21
CA HIS A 181 0.99 4.21 5.01
C HIS A 181 0.99 2.82 4.35
N GLU A 182 0.74 2.74 3.04
CA GLU A 182 0.67 1.46 2.34
C GLU A 182 2.03 0.76 2.26
N SER A 183 3.09 1.49 1.90
CA SER A 183 4.40 0.89 1.59
C SER A 183 5.30 0.67 2.80
N ILE A 184 5.09 1.44 3.87
CA ILE A 184 5.88 1.35 5.10
C ILE A 184 5.08 0.68 6.22
N GLY A 185 3.76 0.83 6.24
CA GLY A 185 2.90 0.30 7.30
C GLY A 185 2.45 -1.14 7.04
N HIS A 186 1.81 -1.36 5.91
CA HIS A 186 1.30 -2.67 5.48
C HIS A 186 2.42 -3.58 4.94
#